data_AF-A0A9D6HQ51-F1
#
_entry.id   AF-A0A9D6HQ51-F1
#
_cell.length_a   1.000
_cell.length_b   1.000
_cell.length_c   1.000
_cell.angle_alpha   90.00
_cell.angle_beta   90.00
_cell.angle_gamma   90.00
#
_symmetry.space_group_name_H-M   'P 1'
#
loop_
_entity.id
_entity.type
_entity.pdbx_description
1 polymer ?
#
loop_
_entity_poly.entity_id
_entity_poly.type
_entity_poly.pdbx_seq_one_letter_code
_entity_poly.pdbx_strand_id
1 'polypeptide(L)'
;MAPARRDDLLVVLAALLPLALFVAREGRIAGAPGFPLDDSWIHLHFARNLAEGAGFVYNPGTPVAGSTAPLWTLALAACAAVAGASLEMAKTLGVACALGAALLTRRAALGFGAPPAVALVAAVALLWAGPMAWGA
;
A
#
# COMPACT_ATOMS: atom_id res chain seq x y z
N MET A 1 7.70 -28.45 -2.96
CA MET A 1 7.90 -27.10 -2.38
C MET A 1 7.78 -27.23 -0.86
N ALA A 2 8.65 -26.59 -0.06
CA ALA A 2 8.53 -26.66 1.40
C ALA A 2 7.19 -26.07 1.86
N PRO A 3 6.52 -26.62 2.90
CA PRO A 3 5.19 -26.17 3.34
C PRO A 3 5.11 -24.65 3.55
N ALA A 4 6.14 -24.05 4.16
CA ALA A 4 6.21 -22.61 4.38
C ALA A 4 6.19 -21.79 3.08
N ARG A 5 6.86 -22.25 2.01
CA ARG A 5 6.84 -21.56 0.71
C ARG A 5 5.49 -21.67 0.02
N ARG A 6 4.78 -22.80 0.21
CA ARG A 6 3.44 -23.02 -0.36
C ARG A 6 2.45 -22.04 0.26
N ASP A 7 2.47 -21.90 1.57
CA ASP A 7 1.56 -21.00 2.27
C ASP A 7 1.85 -19.53 1.97
N ASP A 8 3.12 -19.13 1.87
CA ASP A 8 3.49 -17.76 1.48
C ASP A 8 2.96 -17.44 0.07
N LEU A 9 3.00 -18.41 -0.86
CA LEU A 9 2.37 -18.25 -2.18
C LEU A 9 0.85 -18.12 -2.08
N LEU A 10 0.19 -18.90 -1.23
CA LEU A 10 -1.25 -18.78 -1.00
C LEU A 10 -1.64 -17.39 -0.48
N VAL A 11 -0.85 -16.82 0.43
CA VAL A 11 -1.05 -15.44 0.92
C VAL A 11 -0.96 -14.44 -0.22
N VAL A 12 0.07 -14.52 -1.07
CA VAL A 12 0.23 -13.60 -2.21
C VAL A 12 -0.92 -13.74 -3.21
N LEU A 13 -1.30 -14.98 -3.54
CA LEU A 13 -2.42 -15.23 -4.45
C LEU A 13 -3.76 -14.74 -3.89
N ALA A 14 -3.94 -14.77 -2.56
CA ALA A 14 -5.15 -14.29 -1.91
C ALA A 14 -5.37 -12.77 -2.06
N ALA A 15 -4.34 -11.99 -2.41
CA ALA A 15 -4.47 -10.57 -2.70
C ALA A 15 -5.13 -10.28 -4.07
N LEU A 16 -5.07 -11.23 -5.01
CA LEU A 16 -5.56 -11.01 -6.38
C LEU A 16 -7.05 -10.65 -6.43
N LEU A 17 -7.87 -11.33 -5.63
CA LEU A 17 -9.31 -11.13 -5.61
C LEU A 17 -9.72 -9.76 -5.05
N PRO A 18 -9.30 -9.34 -3.83
CA PRO A 18 -9.64 -8.00 -3.32
C PRO A 18 -9.08 -6.88 -4.21
N LEU A 19 -7.88 -7.02 -4.78
CA LEU A 19 -7.32 -6.04 -5.71
C LEU A 19 -8.12 -5.95 -7.02
N ALA A 20 -8.50 -7.10 -7.61
CA ALA A 20 -9.33 -7.12 -8.81
C ALA A 20 -10.70 -6.50 -8.55
N LEU A 21 -11.31 -6.79 -7.39
CA LEU A 21 -12.56 -6.16 -6.98
C LEU A 21 -12.38 -4.65 -6.80
N PHE A 22 -11.31 -4.20 -6.16
CA PHE A 22 -11.02 -2.79 -5.97
C PHE A 22 -10.91 -2.05 -7.31
N VAL A 23 -10.05 -2.51 -8.22
CA VAL A 23 -9.86 -1.90 -9.56
C VAL A 23 -11.17 -1.91 -10.37
N ALA A 24 -11.93 -3.00 -10.33
CA ALA A 24 -13.21 -3.07 -11.04
C ALA A 24 -14.26 -2.10 -10.45
N ARG A 25 -14.26 -1.89 -9.14
CA ARG A 25 -15.19 -0.96 -8.48
C ARG A 25 -14.77 0.49 -8.66
N GLU A 26 -13.48 0.78 -8.60
CA GLU A 26 -12.90 2.07 -8.95
C GLU A 26 -13.35 2.50 -10.35
N GLY A 27 -13.12 1.67 -11.37
CA GLY A 27 -13.50 2.00 -12.74
C GLY A 27 -15.01 2.23 -12.93
N ARG A 28 -15.86 1.50 -12.20
CA ARG A 28 -17.32 1.67 -12.26
C ARG A 28 -17.83 2.95 -11.58
N ILE A 29 -17.17 3.39 -10.51
CA ILE A 29 -17.63 4.53 -9.70
C ILE A 29 -16.98 5.82 -10.18
N ALA A 30 -15.66 5.83 -10.35
CA ALA A 30 -14.90 7.02 -10.67
C ALA A 30 -14.76 7.25 -12.19
N GLY A 31 -14.91 6.19 -13.01
CA GLY A 31 -14.74 6.27 -14.47
C GLY A 31 -13.28 6.44 -14.94
N ALA A 32 -12.34 6.62 -14.01
CA ALA A 32 -10.91 6.72 -14.26
C ALA A 32 -10.11 6.19 -13.06
N PRO A 33 -8.83 5.80 -13.26
CA PRO A 33 -7.93 5.46 -12.16
C PRO A 33 -7.66 6.66 -11.25
N GLY A 34 -7.67 6.44 -9.94
CA GLY A 34 -7.36 7.42 -8.91
C GLY A 34 -7.20 6.80 -7.52
N PHE A 35 -7.20 7.64 -6.49
CA PHE A 35 -7.38 7.17 -5.11
C PHE A 35 -8.82 7.37 -4.66
N PRO A 36 -9.37 6.46 -3.84
CA PRO A 36 -10.72 6.58 -3.31
C PRO A 36 -10.84 7.66 -2.22
N LEU A 37 -9.73 8.07 -1.62
CA LEU A 37 -9.63 9.06 -0.56
C LEU A 37 -8.61 10.15 -0.91
N ASP A 38 -8.85 11.36 -0.41
CA ASP A 38 -8.02 12.55 -0.59
C ASP A 38 -6.64 12.44 0.06
N ASP A 39 -6.50 11.76 1.19
CA ASP A 39 -5.21 11.57 1.89
C ASP A 39 -4.11 11.04 0.96
N SER A 40 -4.43 10.07 0.10
CA SER A 40 -3.44 9.50 -0.82
C SER A 40 -2.99 10.50 -1.89
N TRP A 41 -3.90 11.37 -2.35
CA TRP A 41 -3.56 12.48 -3.23
C TRP A 41 -2.66 13.51 -2.53
N ILE A 42 -2.96 13.84 -1.27
CA ILE A 42 -2.15 14.75 -0.46
C ILE A 42 -0.72 14.20 -0.32
N HIS A 43 -0.56 12.93 0.06
CA HIS A 43 0.76 12.33 0.21
C HIS A 43 1.54 12.26 -1.11
N LEU A 44 0.88 11.93 -2.22
CA LEU A 44 1.51 11.91 -3.55
C LEU A 44 1.94 13.32 -3.99
N HIS A 45 1.16 14.36 -3.65
CA HIS A 45 1.51 15.74 -3.96
C HIS A 45 2.74 16.21 -3.16
N PHE A 46 2.77 15.97 -1.84
CA PHE A 46 3.97 16.23 -1.03
C PHE A 46 5.18 15.46 -1.56
N ALA A 47 5.01 14.20 -1.95
CA ALA A 47 6.08 13.37 -2.48
C ALA A 47 6.64 13.94 -3.79
N ARG A 48 5.76 14.40 -4.70
CA ARG A 48 6.14 15.09 -5.94
C ARG A 48 6.95 16.35 -5.63
N ASN A 49 6.43 17.23 -4.77
CA ASN A 49 7.11 18.48 -4.43
C ASN A 49 8.49 18.24 -3.83
N LEU A 50 8.62 17.23 -2.95
CA LEU A 50 9.91 16.87 -2.39
C LEU A 50 10.87 16.32 -3.46
N ALA A 51 10.39 15.42 -4.33
CA ALA A 51 11.18 14.83 -5.41
C ALA A 51 11.64 15.87 -6.45
N GLU A 52 10.83 16.90 -6.72
CA GLU A 52 11.12 17.99 -7.66
C GLU A 52 11.93 19.14 -7.03
N GLY A 53 12.28 19.03 -5.73
CA GLY A 53 13.11 20.03 -5.03
C GLY A 53 12.35 21.24 -4.49
N ALA A 54 11.01 21.25 -4.54
CA ALA A 54 10.17 22.30 -3.93
C ALA A 54 10.07 22.18 -2.40
N GLY A 55 10.53 21.06 -1.83
CA GLY A 55 10.59 20.79 -0.39
C GLY A 55 9.40 19.98 0.13
N PHE A 56 9.41 19.67 1.43
CA PHE A 56 8.35 18.92 2.11
C PHE A 56 7.15 19.84 2.43
N VAL A 57 6.48 20.33 1.40
CA VAL A 57 5.38 21.29 1.48
C VAL A 57 4.24 20.90 0.55
N TYR A 58 3.03 21.31 0.89
CA TYR A 58 1.90 21.20 -0.03
C TYR A 58 1.93 22.31 -1.07
N ASN A 59 1.99 23.57 -0.65
CA ASN A 59 2.10 24.72 -1.55
C ASN A 59 3.53 25.27 -1.51
N PRO A 60 4.31 25.18 -2.59
CA PRO A 60 5.64 25.80 -2.65
C PRO A 60 5.59 27.29 -2.29
N GLY A 61 6.50 27.72 -1.41
CA GLY A 61 6.53 29.10 -0.89
C GLY A 61 5.64 29.35 0.34
N THR A 62 4.72 28.42 0.68
CA THR A 62 3.85 28.53 1.86
C THR A 62 3.98 27.28 2.74
N PRO A 63 4.80 27.33 3.81
CA PRO A 63 4.98 26.19 4.69
C PRO A 63 3.67 25.81 5.39
N VAL A 64 3.23 24.57 5.19
CA VAL A 64 2.04 24.01 5.85
C VAL A 64 2.37 22.59 6.31
N ALA A 65 2.11 22.32 7.60
CA ALA A 65 2.15 20.97 8.13
C ALA A 65 0.90 20.21 7.65
N GLY A 66 1.02 19.48 6.54
CA GLY A 66 -0.11 18.80 5.90
C GLY A 66 0.04 17.28 5.78
N SER A 67 1.20 16.70 6.13
CA SER A 67 1.39 15.25 6.10
C SER A 67 1.19 14.63 7.48
N THR A 68 0.16 13.80 7.62
CA THR A 68 -0.15 13.00 8.81
C THR A 68 0.58 11.64 8.82
N ALA A 69 1.29 11.31 7.75
CA ALA A 69 2.11 10.11 7.60
C ALA A 69 3.48 10.44 6.96
N PRO A 70 4.39 11.12 7.68
CA PRO A 70 5.65 11.60 7.09
C PRO A 70 6.52 10.49 6.51
N LEU A 71 6.61 9.33 7.18
CA LEU A 71 7.40 8.19 6.68
C LEU A 71 6.86 7.67 5.34
N TRP A 72 5.55 7.62 5.17
CA TRP A 72 4.91 7.24 3.92
C TRP A 72 5.19 8.25 2.82
N THR A 73 5.04 9.56 3.10
CA THR A 73 5.38 10.61 2.14
C THR A 73 6.85 10.56 1.72
N LEU A 74 7.78 10.32 2.65
CA LEU A 74 9.20 10.19 2.33
C LEU A 74 9.49 8.96 1.47
N ALA A 75 8.83 7.83 1.74
CA ALA A 75 8.95 6.64 0.90
C ALA A 75 8.45 6.88 -0.52
N LEU A 76 7.29 7.52 -0.67
CA LEU A 76 6.77 7.93 -1.96
C LEU A 76 7.70 8.91 -2.68
N ALA A 77 8.28 9.89 -1.96
CA ALA A 77 9.21 10.86 -2.54
C ALA A 77 10.49 10.17 -3.07
N ALA A 78 11.01 9.18 -2.33
CA ALA A 78 12.16 8.40 -2.77
C ALA A 78 11.85 7.61 -4.06
N CYS A 79 10.66 6.99 -4.15
CA CYS A 79 10.22 6.34 -5.38
C CYS A 79 10.02 7.34 -6.52
N ALA A 80 9.41 8.50 -6.24
CA ALA A 80 9.14 9.54 -7.22
C ALA A 80 10.43 10.19 -7.77
N ALA A 81 11.48 10.28 -6.95
CA ALA A 81 12.79 10.79 -7.39
C ALA A 81 13.46 9.88 -8.43
N VAL A 82 13.11 8.59 -8.47
CA VAL A 82 13.69 7.60 -9.40
C VAL A 82 12.77 7.34 -10.59
N ALA A 83 11.45 7.23 -10.37
CA ALA A 83 10.48 6.78 -11.36
C ALA A 83 9.50 7.88 -11.82
N GLY A 84 9.55 9.07 -11.21
CA GLY A 84 8.54 10.11 -11.36
C GLY A 84 7.31 9.87 -10.47
N ALA A 85 6.67 10.95 -10.03
CA ALA A 85 5.46 10.87 -9.21
C ALA A 85 4.23 10.50 -10.06
N SER A 86 3.77 9.25 -9.95
CA SER A 86 2.59 8.72 -10.63
C SER A 86 1.65 7.96 -9.69
N LEU A 87 0.42 7.75 -10.15
CA LEU A 87 -0.58 6.97 -9.42
C LEU A 87 -0.15 5.50 -9.33
N GLU A 88 0.35 4.94 -10.43
CA GLU A 88 0.77 3.55 -10.54
C GLU A 88 1.93 3.25 -9.59
N MET A 89 2.89 4.16 -9.47
CA MET A 89 4.00 4.04 -8.52
C MET A 89 3.49 3.97 -7.07
N ALA A 90 2.61 4.90 -6.68
CA ALA A 90 2.09 4.95 -5.33
C ALA A 90 1.25 3.72 -4.99
N LYS A 91 0.37 3.28 -5.91
CA LYS A 91 -0.40 2.04 -5.79
C LYS A 91 0.50 0.80 -5.69
N THR A 92 1.51 0.69 -6.56
CA THR A 92 2.46 -0.43 -6.53
C THR A 92 3.20 -0.53 -5.20
N LEU A 93 3.65 0.61 -4.65
CA LEU A 93 4.29 0.65 -3.34
C LEU A 93 3.30 0.25 -2.22
N GLY A 94 2.06 0.72 -2.28
CA GLY A 94 0.98 0.34 -1.37
C GLY A 94 0.71 -1.17 -1.38
N VAL A 95 0.51 -1.77 -2.56
CA VAL A 95 0.36 -3.22 -2.76
C VAL A 95 1.55 -3.98 -2.18
N ALA A 96 2.77 -3.53 -2.46
CA ALA A 96 3.99 -4.18 -1.96
C ALA A 96 4.06 -4.15 -0.42
N CYS A 97 3.72 -3.01 0.19
CA CYS A 97 3.62 -2.87 1.65
C CYS A 97 2.52 -3.76 2.24
N ALA A 98 1.35 -3.86 1.61
CA ALA A 98 0.25 -4.71 2.06
C ALA A 98 0.62 -6.21 2.01
N LEU A 99 1.25 -6.66 0.93
CA LEU A 99 1.77 -8.02 0.80
C LEU A 99 2.87 -8.30 1.84
N GLY A 100 3.79 -7.35 2.02
CA GLY A 100 4.81 -7.41 3.06
C GLY A 100 4.21 -7.54 4.46
N ALA A 101 3.22 -6.73 4.78
CA ALA A 101 2.48 -6.78 6.04
C ALA A 101 1.81 -8.14 6.25
N ALA A 102 1.12 -8.69 5.25
CA ALA A 102 0.47 -9.99 5.36
C ALA A 102 1.48 -11.13 5.61
N LEU A 103 2.61 -11.14 4.90
CA LEU A 103 3.67 -12.12 5.11
C LEU A 103 4.31 -11.96 6.50
N LEU A 104 4.50 -10.73 6.97
CA LEU A 104 4.99 -10.46 8.32
C LEU A 104 3.99 -10.89 9.39
N THR A 105 2.69 -10.66 9.19
CA THR A 105 1.61 -11.15 10.07
C THR A 105 1.66 -12.67 10.21
N ARG A 106 1.83 -13.40 9.09
CA ARG A 106 2.00 -14.86 9.12
C ARG A 106 3.22 -15.26 9.95
N ARG A 107 4.37 -14.65 9.69
CA ARG A 107 5.63 -14.95 10.40
C ARG A 107 5.55 -14.62 11.89
N ALA A 108 4.93 -13.50 12.24
CA ALA A 108 4.70 -13.09 13.63
C ALA A 108 3.77 -14.09 14.34
N ALA A 109 2.64 -14.46 13.73
CA ALA A 109 1.71 -15.42 14.31
C ALA A 109 2.38 -16.79 14.57
N LEU A 110 3.19 -17.28 13.62
CA LEU A 110 4.00 -18.48 13.81
C LEU A 110 5.04 -18.31 14.94
N GLY A 111 5.71 -17.17 14.99
CA GLY A 111 6.68 -16.85 16.05
C GLY A 111 6.06 -16.79 17.46
N PHE A 112 4.78 -16.43 17.55
CA PHE A 112 3.99 -16.47 18.79
C PHE A 112 3.37 -17.84 19.10
N GLY A 113 3.68 -18.87 18.30
CA GLY A 113 3.20 -20.24 18.54
C GLY A 113 1.80 -20.54 18.01
N ALA A 114 1.23 -19.69 17.15
CA ALA A 114 -0.06 -19.98 16.53
C ALA A 114 0.05 -21.20 15.59
N PRO A 115 -0.99 -22.04 15.50
CA PRO A 115 -1.04 -23.12 14.51
C PRO A 115 -0.87 -22.58 13.09
N PRO A 116 -0.21 -23.31 12.16
CA PRO A 116 0.03 -22.83 10.79
C PRO A 116 -1.23 -22.38 10.05
N ALA A 117 -2.35 -23.09 10.24
CA ALA A 117 -3.63 -22.71 9.66
C ALA A 117 -4.14 -21.35 10.17
N VAL A 118 -3.99 -21.08 11.46
CA VAL A 118 -4.40 -19.80 12.07
C VAL A 118 -3.53 -18.66 11.55
N ALA A 119 -2.22 -18.87 11.45
CA ALA A 119 -1.30 -17.88 10.90
C ALA A 119 -1.60 -17.57 9.42
N LEU A 120 -1.96 -18.58 8.62
CA LEU A 120 -2.39 -18.40 7.23
C LEU A 120 -3.69 -17.59 7.14
N VAL A 121 -4.71 -17.96 7.93
CA VAL A 121 -5.99 -17.25 7.97
C VAL A 121 -5.80 -15.79 8.39
N ALA A 122 -4.97 -15.51 9.40
CA ALA A 122 -4.69 -14.14 9.84
C ALA A 122 -4.08 -13.27 8.73
N ALA A 123 -3.11 -13.83 7.98
CA ALA A 123 -2.48 -13.12 6.87
C ALA A 123 -3.45 -12.86 5.71
N VAL A 124 -4.27 -13.85 5.35
CA VAL A 124 -5.31 -13.70 4.32
C VAL A 124 -6.37 -12.70 4.76
N ALA A 125 -6.82 -12.76 6.03
CA ALA A 125 -7.80 -11.83 6.57
C ALA A 125 -7.31 -10.37 6.53
N LEU A 126 -6.02 -10.13 6.78
CA LEU A 126 -5.43 -8.79 6.67
C LEU A 126 -5.59 -8.21 5.26
N LEU A 127 -5.29 -8.99 4.22
CA LEU A 127 -5.41 -8.56 2.81
C LEU A 127 -6.86 -8.25 2.39
N TRP A 128 -7.82 -8.81 3.12
CA TRP A 128 -9.25 -8.64 2.86
C TRP A 128 -9.89 -7.57 3.75
N ALA A 129 -9.14 -6.95 4.66
CA ALA A 129 -9.60 -5.80 5.40
C ALA A 129 -9.73 -4.59 4.45
N GLY A 130 -10.90 -3.95 4.43
CA GLY A 130 -11.21 -2.82 3.53
C GLY A 130 -10.11 -1.74 3.46
N PRO A 131 -9.58 -1.25 4.60
CA PRO A 131 -8.50 -0.27 4.58
C PRO A 131 -7.20 -0.75 3.90
N MET A 132 -6.89 -2.05 3.99
CA MET A 132 -5.70 -2.63 3.35
C MET A 132 -5.88 -2.82 1.85
N ALA A 133 -7.12 -3.07 1.41
CA ALA A 133 -7.45 -3.20 0.00
C ALA A 133 -7.49 -1.85 -0.75
N TRP A 134 -7.70 -0.74 -0.03
CA TRP A 134 -7.75 0.62 -0.62
C TRP A 134 -6.45 1.41 -0.48
N GLY A 135 -5.57 1.01 0.44
CA GLY A 135 -4.22 1.58 0.60
C GLY A 135 -3.21 1.05 -0.43
N ALA A 136 -3.69 0.30 -1.42
CA ALA A 136 -2.95 -0.42 -2.44
C ALA A 136 -3.40 0.04 -3.84
#